data_AF-A0A534SBS4-F1
#
_entry.id   AF-A0A534SBS4-F1
#
_cell.length_a   1.000
_cell.length_b   1.000
_cell.length_c   1.000
_cell.angle_alpha   90.00
_cell.angle_beta   90.00
_cell.angle_gamma   90.00
#
_symmetry.space_group_name_H-M   'P 1'
#
loop_
_entity.id
_entity.type
_entity.pdbx_description
1 polymer ?
#
loop_
_entity_poly.entity_id
_entity_poly.type
_entity_poly.pdbx_seq_one_letter_code
_entity_poly.pdbx_strand_id
1 'polypeptide(L)'
;MNEFSGIGFVDRTHTAAGISISPSSGSTAVTSQADELLLGSIGVETKKDDPFAPGAGYTALANIGTGTSGPSDSNVSIDPEYRIVAATGSYLADGSINPAQNWAATIATFPAALCGNGVVEATEACDDGNLVNGDCCSSACAIEAAGTVCRASAGVCDPTETCTGSSATCPADAKSTVVCRASAGICDVTESCDGVGDNCPADGFVAAGTTCRAAAGVCDLVETCTGSSASCPADAKSTVVCRLAAGICDVAESCDGIGDSCPADAFAPGGTLCRATAGVCDVAENCTGSSVNCPADAKSTAV
;
A
#
# COMPACT_ATOMS: atom_id res chain seq x y z
N MET A 1 13.08 21.10 31.96
CA MET A 1 11.88 20.31 32.23
C MET A 1 10.85 21.28 32.77
N ASN A 2 9.75 21.50 32.05
CA ASN A 2 8.69 22.39 32.50
C ASN A 2 7.81 21.54 33.43
N GLU A 3 7.79 21.83 34.74
CA GLU A 3 7.11 20.99 35.76
C GLU A 3 5.61 20.79 35.50
N PHE A 4 5.03 21.52 34.56
CA PHE A 4 3.62 21.48 34.19
C PHE A 4 3.36 20.96 32.76
N SER A 5 4.34 20.35 32.07
CA SER A 5 4.15 19.86 30.68
C SER A 5 3.21 18.67 30.54
N GLY A 6 2.74 18.07 31.63
CA GLY A 6 1.73 17.00 31.64
C GLY A 6 0.30 17.46 31.89
N ILE A 7 0.07 18.77 31.93
CA ILE A 7 -1.25 19.37 32.13
C ILE A 7 -1.78 19.73 30.74
N GLY A 8 -2.53 18.81 30.13
CA GLY A 8 -2.99 18.91 28.74
C GLY A 8 -3.93 20.10 28.49
N PHE A 9 -4.78 20.43 29.46
CA PHE A 9 -5.67 21.59 29.43
C PHE A 9 -5.94 22.07 30.86
N VAL A 10 -5.73 23.36 31.12
CA VAL A 10 -6.25 24.00 32.35
C VAL A 10 -7.55 24.67 31.96
N ASP A 11 -8.68 24.13 32.41
CA ASP A 11 -9.92 24.90 32.37
C ASP A 11 -9.82 26.06 33.37
N ARG A 12 -9.81 27.30 32.85
CA ARG A 12 -9.63 28.55 33.61
C ARG A 12 -10.94 29.32 33.80
N THR A 13 -12.08 28.71 33.49
CA THR A 13 -13.32 29.48 33.26
C THR A 13 -14.01 29.97 34.54
N HIS A 14 -13.52 29.65 35.76
CA HIS A 14 -14.36 29.81 36.94
C HIS A 14 -13.69 30.50 38.14
N THR A 15 -14.11 31.75 38.35
CA THR A 15 -13.76 32.58 39.51
C THR A 15 -15.04 33.11 40.18
N ALA A 16 -15.06 33.16 41.51
CA ALA A 16 -16.13 33.78 42.28
C ALA A 16 -15.54 34.65 43.39
N ALA A 17 -16.27 35.66 43.86
CA ALA A 17 -15.85 36.51 44.98
C ALA A 17 -17.04 36.94 45.85
N GLY A 18 -16.79 37.26 47.11
CA GLY A 18 -17.84 37.67 48.04
C GLY A 18 -17.35 38.05 49.44
N ILE A 19 -18.30 38.31 50.34
CA ILE A 19 -18.08 38.59 51.76
C ILE A 19 -18.96 37.66 52.59
N SER A 20 -18.39 36.60 53.16
CA SER A 20 -19.15 35.61 53.94
C SER A 20 -18.23 34.74 54.79
N ILE A 21 -18.81 33.82 55.55
CA ILE A 21 -18.06 32.73 56.23
C ILE A 21 -17.94 31.46 55.37
N SER A 22 -18.51 31.46 54.17
CA SER A 22 -18.65 30.29 53.29
C SER A 22 -18.21 30.65 51.87
N PRO A 23 -16.89 30.77 51.62
CA PRO A 23 -16.36 30.96 50.28
C PRO A 23 -16.70 29.76 49.38
N SER A 24 -16.97 30.03 48.11
CA SER A 24 -17.24 29.00 47.11
C SER A 24 -16.93 29.49 45.70
N SER A 25 -16.26 28.67 44.90
CA SER A 25 -16.07 28.91 43.46
C SER A 25 -17.35 28.71 42.63
N GLY A 26 -18.41 28.12 43.23
CA GLY A 26 -19.57 27.58 42.52
C GLY A 26 -19.31 26.19 41.88
N SER A 27 -20.37 25.40 41.66
CA SER A 27 -20.35 24.03 41.08
C SER A 27 -20.05 24.03 39.57
N THR A 28 -18.86 24.44 39.20
CA THR A 28 -18.56 24.83 37.82
C THR A 28 -17.47 23.97 37.17
N ALA A 29 -16.64 23.27 37.95
CA ALA A 29 -15.70 22.30 37.41
C ALA A 29 -16.42 21.00 37.01
N VAL A 30 -16.71 20.83 35.72
CA VAL A 30 -17.27 19.57 35.21
C VAL A 30 -16.12 18.61 34.94
N THR A 31 -16.09 17.53 35.71
CA THR A 31 -15.18 16.41 35.45
C THR A 31 -15.80 15.51 34.41
N SER A 32 -15.02 15.18 33.39
CA SER A 32 -15.45 14.32 32.29
C SER A 32 -15.15 12.85 32.56
N GLN A 33 -14.27 12.58 33.54
CA GLN A 33 -13.78 11.25 33.89
C GLN A 33 -13.69 11.04 35.41
N ALA A 34 -13.58 9.78 35.82
CA ALA A 34 -13.11 9.43 37.16
C ALA A 34 -11.59 9.63 37.25
N ASP A 35 -11.08 9.85 38.45
CA ASP A 35 -9.67 10.05 38.79
C ASP A 35 -9.02 11.35 38.25
N GLU A 36 -9.84 12.33 37.85
CA GLU A 36 -9.35 13.69 37.58
C GLU A 36 -8.90 14.39 38.88
N LEU A 37 -7.81 15.17 38.79
CA LEU A 37 -7.35 16.00 39.90
C LEU A 37 -8.05 17.37 39.82
N LEU A 38 -8.63 17.80 40.93
CA LEU A 38 -9.14 19.15 41.14
C LEU A 38 -8.13 19.94 41.98
N LEU A 39 -7.79 21.14 41.54
CA LEU A 39 -7.08 22.13 42.35
C LEU A 39 -8.00 23.31 42.61
N GLY A 40 -8.33 23.51 43.88
CA GLY A 40 -9.04 24.69 44.37
C GLY A 40 -8.06 25.69 44.97
N SER A 41 -8.39 26.98 44.91
CA SER A 41 -7.73 27.96 45.76
C SER A 41 -8.70 29.05 46.15
N ILE A 42 -8.68 29.40 47.43
CA ILE A 42 -9.49 30.48 48.01
C ILE A 42 -8.52 31.54 48.54
N GLY A 43 -8.55 32.71 47.92
CA GLY A 43 -7.89 33.90 48.44
C GLY A 43 -8.80 34.60 49.43
N VAL A 44 -8.29 34.95 50.61
CA VAL A 44 -9.04 35.63 51.68
C VAL A 44 -8.26 36.83 52.16
N GLU A 45 -8.95 37.94 52.39
CA GLU A 45 -8.37 39.13 53.02
C GLU A 45 -8.24 38.89 54.54
N THR A 46 -7.21 38.14 54.93
CA THR A 46 -6.99 37.65 56.29
C THR A 46 -5.50 37.38 56.54
N LYS A 47 -5.11 37.15 57.79
CA LYS A 47 -3.72 36.81 58.15
C LYS A 47 -3.40 35.38 57.74
N LYS A 48 -2.12 35.11 57.47
CA LYS A 48 -1.63 33.78 57.08
C LYS A 48 -2.04 32.64 58.03
N ASP A 49 -2.11 32.91 59.33
CA ASP A 49 -2.41 31.88 60.34
C ASP A 49 -3.89 31.85 60.77
N ASP A 50 -4.75 32.66 60.13
CA ASP A 50 -6.18 32.61 60.43
C ASP A 50 -6.76 31.27 59.94
N PRO A 51 -7.72 30.69 60.68
CA PRO A 51 -8.22 29.36 60.38
C PRO A 51 -9.06 29.36 59.10
N PHE A 52 -8.58 28.63 58.11
CA PHE A 52 -9.36 28.17 56.96
C PHE A 52 -9.57 26.66 57.07
N ALA A 53 -10.80 26.20 56.86
CA ALA A 53 -11.09 24.78 56.72
C ALA A 53 -11.61 24.51 55.31
N PRO A 54 -10.96 23.63 54.53
CA PRO A 54 -11.42 23.27 53.19
C PRO A 54 -12.75 22.53 53.25
N GLY A 55 -13.48 22.56 52.14
CA GLY A 55 -14.71 21.84 51.94
C GLY A 55 -14.57 20.33 52.10
N ALA A 56 -15.71 19.65 52.30
CA ALA A 56 -15.70 18.21 52.51
C ALA A 56 -15.12 17.46 51.29
N GLY A 57 -14.09 16.65 51.53
CA GLY A 57 -13.42 15.86 50.50
C GLY A 57 -12.24 16.54 49.83
N TYR A 58 -11.92 17.79 50.19
CA TYR A 58 -10.69 18.46 49.80
C TYR A 58 -9.61 18.32 50.87
N THR A 59 -8.37 18.24 50.42
CA THR A 59 -7.18 18.26 51.27
C THR A 59 -6.56 19.65 51.18
N ALA A 60 -6.43 20.34 52.32
CA ALA A 60 -5.75 21.63 52.39
C ALA A 60 -4.25 21.46 52.10
N LEU A 61 -3.74 22.38 51.29
CA LEU A 61 -2.31 22.59 51.06
C LEU A 61 -1.82 23.75 51.93
N ALA A 62 -0.51 23.99 51.93
CA ALA A 62 0.09 25.03 52.76
C ALA A 62 -0.45 26.42 52.35
N ASN A 63 -1.03 27.13 53.32
CA ASN A 63 -1.43 28.53 53.17
C ASN A 63 -0.21 29.43 52.88
N ILE A 64 -0.40 30.39 51.98
CA ILE A 64 0.58 31.44 51.69
C ILE A 64 -0.11 32.79 51.87
N GLY A 65 0.50 33.71 52.61
CA GLY A 65 -0.11 35.02 52.80
C GLY A 65 0.84 36.12 53.27
N THR A 66 0.37 37.35 53.19
CA THR A 66 1.16 38.57 53.40
C THR A 66 1.13 39.08 54.84
N GLY A 67 1.46 38.23 55.81
CA GLY A 67 1.64 38.63 57.22
C GLY A 67 0.80 37.85 58.24
N THR A 68 1.23 37.88 59.50
CA THR A 68 0.61 37.16 60.64
C THR A 68 0.07 38.13 61.72
N SER A 69 0.14 39.44 61.49
CA SER A 69 -0.22 40.48 62.46
C SER A 69 -0.82 41.71 61.77
N GLY A 70 -1.47 42.60 62.53
CA GLY A 70 -2.17 43.77 61.99
C GLY A 70 -3.66 43.52 61.68
N PRO A 71 -4.38 44.48 61.09
CA PRO A 71 -5.76 44.31 60.66
C PRO A 71 -5.87 43.35 59.45
N SER A 72 -6.99 42.64 59.32
CA SER A 72 -7.20 41.65 58.26
C SER A 72 -7.24 42.28 56.87
N ASP A 73 -7.72 43.53 56.77
CA ASP A 73 -7.84 44.34 55.55
C ASP A 73 -6.50 44.74 54.86
N SER A 74 -5.39 44.35 55.45
CA SER A 74 -4.03 44.63 54.95
C SER A 74 -3.25 43.35 54.67
N ASN A 75 -3.86 42.18 54.90
CA ASN A 75 -3.27 40.87 54.70
C ASN A 75 -4.10 40.11 53.67
N VAL A 76 -3.43 39.39 52.76
CA VAL A 76 -4.09 38.45 51.86
C VAL A 76 -3.47 37.08 52.11
N SER A 77 -4.31 36.08 52.35
CA SER A 77 -3.94 34.67 52.32
C SER A 77 -4.48 34.02 51.04
N ILE A 78 -3.79 32.97 50.62
CA ILE A 78 -4.24 32.02 49.60
C ILE A 78 -4.20 30.66 50.28
N ASP A 79 -5.35 30.01 50.28
CA ASP A 79 -5.62 28.71 50.84
C ASP A 79 -5.83 27.71 49.69
N PRO A 80 -4.76 27.09 49.18
CA PRO A 80 -4.85 26.08 48.14
C PRO A 80 -5.38 24.75 48.70
N GLU A 81 -6.11 24.02 47.88
CA GLU A 81 -6.65 22.71 48.21
C GLU A 81 -6.67 21.79 46.98
N TYR A 82 -6.72 20.48 47.20
CA TYR A 82 -6.87 19.53 46.10
C TYR A 82 -7.79 18.37 46.45
N ARG A 83 -8.34 17.74 45.40
CA ARG A 83 -9.14 16.52 45.50
C ARG A 83 -8.96 15.67 44.24
N ILE A 84 -8.81 14.36 44.42
CA ILE A 84 -8.95 13.40 43.31
C ILE A 84 -10.40 12.91 43.34
N VAL A 85 -11.10 13.01 42.21
CA VAL A 85 -12.51 12.60 42.13
C VAL A 85 -12.64 11.16 41.70
N ALA A 86 -13.59 10.41 42.24
CA ALA A 86 -13.83 9.01 41.84
C ALA A 86 -15.00 8.86 40.84
N ALA A 87 -15.65 9.96 40.47
CA ALA A 87 -16.82 9.97 39.59
C ALA A 87 -16.93 11.29 38.83
N THR A 88 -17.52 11.23 37.64
CA THR A 88 -17.84 12.42 36.84
C THR A 88 -18.92 13.27 37.51
N GLY A 89 -18.88 14.59 37.30
CA GLY A 89 -19.82 15.51 37.91
C GLY A 89 -19.29 16.93 38.04
N SER A 90 -20.10 17.80 38.63
CA SER A 90 -19.76 19.21 38.88
C SER A 90 -19.20 19.38 40.30
N TYR A 91 -18.02 19.96 40.39
CA TYR A 91 -17.30 20.20 41.63
C TYR A 91 -17.06 21.71 41.85
N LEU A 92 -16.84 22.07 43.11
CA LEU A 92 -16.56 23.42 43.54
C LEU A 92 -15.45 23.38 44.59
N ALA A 93 -14.66 24.45 44.65
CA ALA A 93 -13.75 24.72 45.76
C ALA A 93 -14.52 25.57 46.79
N ASP A 94 -14.64 25.09 48.02
CA ASP A 94 -15.32 25.78 49.11
C ASP A 94 -14.60 25.60 50.43
N GLY A 95 -15.07 26.30 51.45
CA GLY A 95 -14.57 26.13 52.79
C GLY A 95 -15.35 26.95 53.80
N SER A 96 -14.80 27.02 55.00
CA SER A 96 -15.28 27.89 56.06
C SER A 96 -14.18 28.81 56.56
N ILE A 97 -14.51 30.09 56.67
CA ILE A 97 -13.67 31.13 57.27
C ILE A 97 -14.41 31.77 58.44
N ASN A 98 -13.68 32.11 59.51
CA ASN A 98 -14.26 32.78 60.66
C ASN A 98 -13.26 33.80 61.22
N PRO A 99 -13.59 35.11 61.25
CA PRO A 99 -14.88 35.74 60.90
C PRO A 99 -15.13 35.85 59.39
N ALA A 100 -16.28 36.42 59.00
CA ALA A 100 -16.58 36.70 57.59
C ALA A 100 -15.59 37.74 57.02
N GLN A 101 -15.04 37.47 55.84
CA GLN A 101 -14.05 38.32 55.16
C GLN A 101 -14.33 38.41 53.66
N ASN A 102 -13.66 39.34 52.98
CA ASN A 102 -13.61 39.36 51.52
C ASN A 102 -12.83 38.15 51.02
N TRP A 103 -13.38 37.46 50.02
CA TRP A 103 -12.74 36.29 49.44
C TRP A 103 -12.91 36.25 47.92
N ALA A 104 -12.00 35.54 47.27
CA ALA A 104 -12.08 35.12 45.88
C ALA A 104 -11.71 33.64 45.76
N ALA A 105 -12.44 32.86 44.97
CA ALA A 105 -12.24 31.43 44.82
C ALA A 105 -12.07 31.06 43.34
N THR A 106 -11.24 30.06 43.06
CA THR A 106 -11.06 29.45 41.73
C THR A 106 -10.89 27.94 41.86
N ILE A 107 -11.27 27.21 40.82
CA ILE A 107 -11.07 25.76 40.71
C ILE A 107 -10.60 25.42 39.29
N ALA A 108 -9.66 24.49 39.18
CA ALA A 108 -9.17 23.94 37.92
C ALA A 108 -9.24 22.40 37.95
N THR A 109 -9.62 21.79 36.83
CA THR A 109 -9.61 20.34 36.59
C THR A 109 -8.38 19.93 35.80
N PHE A 110 -7.85 18.75 36.12
CA PHE A 110 -6.73 18.12 35.43
C PHE A 110 -7.16 16.70 35.05
N PRO A 111 -7.40 16.43 33.76
CA PRO A 111 -7.81 15.10 33.33
C PRO A 111 -6.67 14.09 33.55
N ALA A 112 -7.03 12.88 33.99
CA ALA A 112 -6.11 11.74 33.91
C ALA A 112 -5.87 11.42 32.42
N ALA A 113 -4.66 10.95 32.09
CA ALA A 113 -4.36 10.52 30.74
C ALA A 113 -5.31 9.38 30.35
N LEU A 114 -5.95 9.51 29.19
CA LEU A 114 -6.95 8.58 28.69
C LEU A 114 -6.56 8.14 27.29
N CYS A 115 -6.09 6.90 27.25
CA CYS A 115 -5.75 6.29 25.98
C CYS A 115 -6.95 6.17 25.05
N GLY A 116 -6.74 6.56 23.79
CA GLY A 116 -7.70 6.40 22.71
C GLY A 116 -8.63 7.60 22.53
N ASN A 117 -8.29 8.77 23.05
CA ASN A 117 -9.07 10.00 22.88
C ASN A 117 -8.55 10.89 21.72
N GLY A 118 -7.41 10.52 21.13
CA GLY A 118 -6.73 11.19 20.02
C GLY A 118 -5.80 12.33 20.45
N VAL A 119 -5.51 12.47 21.74
CA VAL A 119 -4.67 13.53 22.32
C VAL A 119 -3.58 12.90 23.17
N VAL A 120 -2.35 12.91 22.65
CA VAL A 120 -1.18 12.38 23.38
C VAL A 120 -0.95 13.15 24.67
N GLU A 121 -1.11 12.47 25.80
CA GLU A 121 -0.88 13.02 27.14
C GLU A 121 0.48 12.59 27.73
N ALA A 122 0.84 13.11 28.91
CA ALA A 122 2.20 12.95 29.46
C ALA A 122 2.65 11.50 29.71
N THR A 123 1.73 10.56 29.89
CA THR A 123 2.06 9.14 30.10
C THR A 123 1.97 8.30 28.83
N GLU A 124 1.64 8.93 27.70
CA GLU A 124 1.38 8.25 26.44
C GLU A 124 2.54 8.47 25.47
N ALA A 125 2.91 7.42 24.75
CA ALA A 125 3.85 7.52 23.64
C ALA A 125 3.14 7.80 22.30
N CYS A 126 1.84 7.51 22.25
CA CYS A 126 0.94 7.74 21.12
C CYS A 126 -0.51 7.76 21.61
N ASP A 127 -1.41 8.34 20.80
CA ASP A 127 -2.85 8.17 20.94
C ASP A 127 -3.45 8.34 19.53
N ASP A 128 -3.98 7.26 18.98
CA ASP A 128 -4.55 7.21 17.63
C ASP A 128 -6.09 7.31 17.64
N GLY A 129 -6.68 7.65 18.80
CA GLY A 129 -8.11 7.86 18.96
C GLY A 129 -8.92 6.58 19.10
N ASN A 130 -8.29 5.43 19.41
CA ASN A 130 -9.00 4.20 19.71
C ASN A 130 -8.21 3.28 20.68
N LEU A 131 -8.75 2.08 20.96
CA LEU A 131 -8.15 1.07 21.86
C LEU A 131 -7.90 -0.27 21.14
N VAL A 132 -7.75 -0.23 19.83
CA VAL A 132 -7.41 -1.39 19.00
C VAL A 132 -5.89 -1.58 19.06
N ASN A 133 -5.44 -2.82 18.87
CA ASN A 133 -4.01 -3.11 18.71
C ASN A 133 -3.78 -3.54 17.26
N GLY A 134 -2.56 -3.40 16.76
CA GLY A 134 -2.21 -3.70 15.38
C GLY A 134 -2.49 -2.53 14.43
N ASP A 135 -2.42 -1.30 14.90
CA ASP A 135 -2.47 -0.05 14.12
C ASP A 135 -1.26 0.86 14.41
N CYS A 136 -0.29 0.33 15.16
CA CYS A 136 0.92 0.98 15.66
C CYS A 136 0.78 1.85 16.90
N CYS A 137 -0.43 1.99 17.45
CA CYS A 137 -0.65 2.53 18.79
C CYS A 137 -1.47 1.55 19.62
N SER A 138 -0.83 0.87 20.56
CA SER A 138 -1.52 -0.13 21.37
C SER A 138 -2.66 0.48 22.21
N SER A 139 -3.56 -0.37 22.70
CA SER A 139 -4.62 -0.01 23.64
C SER A 139 -4.15 0.51 25.01
N ALA A 140 -2.82 0.60 25.22
CA ALA A 140 -2.17 1.19 26.38
C ALA A 140 -1.40 2.47 26.02
N CYS A 141 -1.62 3.01 24.81
CA CYS A 141 -1.00 4.23 24.29
C CYS A 141 0.52 4.17 24.28
N ALA A 142 1.03 2.97 24.01
CA ALA A 142 2.42 2.69 23.74
C ALA A 142 2.61 2.37 22.25
N ILE A 143 3.73 2.86 21.69
CA ILE A 143 4.15 2.53 20.33
C ILE A 143 4.34 1.02 20.22
N GLU A 144 3.68 0.39 19.26
CA GLU A 144 3.81 -1.04 19.04
C GLU A 144 5.20 -1.40 18.49
N ALA A 145 5.67 -2.60 18.81
CA ALA A 145 7.02 -3.04 18.44
C ALA A 145 7.22 -3.06 16.92
N ALA A 146 8.46 -2.80 16.49
CA ALA A 146 8.85 -2.92 15.09
C ALA A 146 8.54 -4.33 14.55
N GLY A 147 7.90 -4.41 13.39
CA GLY A 147 7.47 -5.68 12.79
C GLY A 147 6.07 -6.14 13.17
N THR A 148 5.36 -5.44 14.07
CA THR A 148 3.93 -5.69 14.32
C THR A 148 3.15 -5.41 13.03
N VAL A 149 2.41 -6.39 12.52
CA VAL A 149 1.62 -6.23 11.29
C VAL A 149 0.46 -5.31 11.57
N CYS A 150 0.43 -4.16 10.88
CA CYS A 150 -0.64 -3.19 11.02
C CYS A 150 -1.57 -3.12 9.80
N ARG A 151 -1.11 -3.66 8.67
CA ARG A 151 -1.96 -3.95 7.51
C ARG A 151 -1.46 -5.23 6.85
N ALA A 152 -2.35 -6.20 6.68
CA ALA A 152 -2.03 -7.45 5.99
C ALA A 152 -1.94 -7.22 4.48
N SER A 153 -1.11 -8.01 3.80
CA SER A 153 -1.08 -8.09 2.33
C SER A 153 -2.44 -8.53 1.76
N ALA A 154 -2.91 -7.82 0.73
CA ALA A 154 -4.11 -8.13 -0.03
C ALA A 154 -3.82 -8.87 -1.35
N GLY A 155 -2.55 -9.10 -1.70
CA GLY A 155 -2.16 -9.79 -2.93
C GLY A 155 -0.66 -9.84 -3.17
N VAL A 156 -0.24 -10.53 -4.25
CA VAL A 156 1.19 -10.73 -4.57
C VAL A 156 1.96 -9.43 -4.85
N CYS A 157 1.24 -8.38 -5.26
CA CYS A 157 1.80 -7.05 -5.51
C CYS A 157 1.60 -6.09 -4.34
N ASP A 158 1.05 -6.56 -3.23
CA ASP A 158 0.75 -5.79 -2.04
C ASP A 158 1.60 -6.25 -0.85
N PRO A 159 2.71 -5.59 -0.51
CA PRO A 159 3.47 -5.90 0.69
C PRO A 159 2.63 -5.77 1.97
N THR A 160 3.06 -6.44 3.03
CA THR A 160 2.50 -6.26 4.37
C THR A 160 3.18 -5.06 5.04
N GLU A 161 2.42 -4.10 5.56
CA GLU A 161 2.97 -3.02 6.37
C GLU A 161 3.07 -3.46 7.81
N THR A 162 4.21 -3.10 8.36
CA THR A 162 4.53 -3.34 9.74
C THR A 162 4.88 -2.03 10.41
N CYS A 163 4.55 -1.94 11.69
CA CYS A 163 4.94 -0.81 12.51
C CYS A 163 6.46 -0.67 12.50
N THR A 164 6.93 0.58 12.46
CA THR A 164 8.37 0.88 12.46
C THR A 164 8.99 0.75 13.84
N GLY A 165 8.17 0.62 14.90
CA GLY A 165 8.61 0.71 16.29
C GLY A 165 8.88 2.13 16.78
N SER A 166 8.56 3.14 15.97
CA SER A 166 8.80 4.56 16.27
C SER A 166 7.66 5.49 15.83
N SER A 167 6.66 4.96 15.11
CA SER A 167 5.52 5.69 14.58
C SER A 167 4.25 5.18 15.25
N ALA A 168 3.36 6.10 15.60
CA ALA A 168 2.02 5.81 16.13
C ALA A 168 1.03 5.38 15.05
N THR A 169 1.38 5.58 13.77
CA THR A 169 0.53 5.23 12.64
C THR A 169 1.19 4.16 11.79
N CYS A 170 0.36 3.26 11.27
CA CYS A 170 0.76 2.32 10.22
C CYS A 170 1.30 3.08 9.00
N PRO A 171 2.42 2.62 8.38
CA PRO A 171 2.90 3.18 7.14
C PRO A 171 1.81 3.21 6.05
N ALA A 172 1.94 4.14 5.11
CA ALA A 172 1.03 4.20 3.98
C ALA A 172 1.06 2.88 3.19
N ASP A 173 -0.11 2.47 2.72
CA ASP A 173 -0.30 1.30 1.87
C ASP A 173 0.61 1.40 0.64
N ALA A 174 1.66 0.56 0.62
CA ALA A 174 2.64 0.53 -0.44
C ALA A 174 2.30 -0.56 -1.44
N LYS A 175 2.59 -0.33 -2.72
CA LYS A 175 2.45 -1.33 -3.78
C LYS A 175 3.81 -1.67 -4.35
N SER A 176 3.99 -2.93 -4.69
CA SER A 176 5.25 -3.45 -5.22
C SER A 176 5.42 -3.10 -6.69
N THR A 177 6.66 -3.14 -7.17
CA THR A 177 7.03 -3.08 -8.60
C THR A 177 7.83 -4.31 -9.04
N VAL A 178 7.87 -5.34 -8.20
CA VAL A 178 8.62 -6.57 -8.47
C VAL A 178 7.94 -7.40 -9.56
N VAL A 179 8.74 -8.24 -10.22
CA VAL A 179 8.21 -9.29 -11.10
C VAL A 179 7.33 -10.22 -10.26
N CYS A 180 6.04 -10.27 -10.59
CA CYS A 180 5.06 -11.12 -9.92
C CYS A 180 4.80 -12.42 -10.70
N ARG A 181 5.10 -12.43 -12.00
CA ARG A 181 5.10 -13.64 -12.82
C ARG A 181 6.22 -13.59 -13.84
N ALA A 182 7.02 -14.65 -13.89
CA ALA A 182 8.05 -14.81 -14.92
C ALA A 182 7.43 -15.28 -16.25
N SER A 183 8.04 -14.90 -17.37
CA SER A 183 7.71 -15.42 -18.69
C SER A 183 7.88 -16.96 -18.73
N ALA A 184 6.87 -17.64 -19.27
CA ALA A 184 6.80 -19.09 -19.43
C ALA A 184 7.23 -19.57 -20.82
N GLY A 185 7.64 -18.66 -21.73
CA GLY A 185 8.11 -19.02 -23.06
C GLY A 185 8.44 -17.82 -23.95
N ILE A 186 8.96 -18.07 -25.14
CA ILE A 186 9.42 -17.02 -26.07
C ILE A 186 8.30 -16.07 -26.55
N CYS A 187 7.05 -16.51 -26.49
CA CYS A 187 5.87 -15.72 -26.86
C CYS A 187 5.13 -15.14 -25.65
N ASP A 188 5.75 -15.20 -24.47
CA ASP A 188 5.18 -14.75 -23.21
C ASP A 188 5.90 -13.53 -22.66
N VAL A 189 5.15 -12.58 -22.13
CA VAL A 189 5.71 -11.39 -21.46
C VAL A 189 5.97 -11.73 -19.98
N THR A 190 6.82 -10.95 -19.33
CA THR A 190 6.98 -11.02 -17.86
C THR A 190 6.15 -9.91 -17.24
N GLU A 191 5.28 -10.23 -16.29
CA GLU A 191 4.48 -9.25 -15.56
C GLU A 191 5.20 -8.82 -14.30
N SER A 192 5.23 -7.50 -14.16
CA SER A 192 5.67 -6.84 -12.94
C SER A 192 4.49 -6.09 -12.36
N CYS A 193 4.45 -6.03 -11.04
CA CYS A 193 3.52 -5.17 -10.34
C CYS A 193 3.66 -3.72 -10.84
N ASP A 194 2.54 -3.01 -10.96
CA ASP A 194 2.49 -1.67 -11.55
C ASP A 194 2.71 -0.55 -10.51
N GLY A 195 2.90 -0.89 -9.24
CA GLY A 195 2.96 0.07 -8.14
C GLY A 195 1.61 0.68 -7.79
N VAL A 196 0.49 0.09 -8.22
CA VAL A 196 -0.87 0.60 -7.98
C VAL A 196 -1.82 -0.50 -7.49
N GLY A 197 -1.85 -1.66 -8.14
CA GLY A 197 -2.76 -2.76 -7.81
C GLY A 197 -2.19 -3.78 -6.82
N ASP A 198 -3.09 -4.45 -6.09
CA ASP A 198 -2.71 -5.52 -5.13
C ASP A 198 -2.30 -6.82 -5.82
N ASN A 199 -2.79 -7.02 -7.04
CA ASN A 199 -2.62 -8.25 -7.81
C ASN A 199 -1.64 -8.05 -8.96
N CYS A 200 -1.02 -9.16 -9.37
CA CYS A 200 -0.25 -9.17 -10.61
C CYS A 200 -1.14 -8.80 -11.80
N PRO A 201 -0.66 -7.99 -12.77
CA PRO A 201 -1.38 -7.75 -14.01
C PRO A 201 -1.81 -9.05 -14.70
N ALA A 202 -2.82 -8.95 -15.54
CA ALA A 202 -3.26 -10.08 -16.35
C ALA A 202 -2.13 -10.60 -17.24
N ASP A 203 -2.12 -11.92 -17.46
CA ASP A 203 -1.15 -12.62 -18.30
C ASP A 203 -1.09 -12.00 -19.71
N GLY A 204 0.09 -11.48 -20.05
CA GLY A 204 0.37 -10.75 -21.27
C GLY A 204 1.22 -11.58 -22.22
N PHE A 205 0.80 -11.67 -23.48
CA PHE A 205 1.54 -12.38 -24.51
C PHE A 205 2.22 -11.41 -25.47
N VAL A 206 3.35 -11.84 -26.05
CA VAL A 206 4.01 -11.11 -27.14
C VAL A 206 3.00 -10.93 -28.28
N ALA A 207 2.99 -9.74 -28.88
CA ALA A 207 2.02 -9.35 -29.90
C ALA A 207 1.91 -10.40 -31.02
N ALA A 208 0.66 -10.65 -31.46
CA ALA A 208 0.38 -11.57 -32.55
C ALA A 208 1.15 -11.19 -33.82
N GLY A 209 1.74 -12.18 -34.49
CA GLY A 209 2.57 -11.97 -35.69
C GLY A 209 4.05 -11.70 -35.41
N THR A 210 4.47 -11.57 -34.14
CA THR A 210 5.90 -11.50 -33.80
C THR A 210 6.57 -12.84 -34.10
N THR A 211 7.62 -12.85 -34.93
CA THR A 211 8.36 -14.07 -35.25
C THR A 211 9.01 -14.67 -34.01
N CYS A 212 8.69 -15.93 -33.73
CA CYS A 212 9.26 -16.69 -32.61
C CYS A 212 10.17 -17.83 -33.07
N ARG A 213 10.05 -18.27 -34.33
CA ARG A 213 11.00 -19.12 -35.02
C ARG A 213 11.13 -18.64 -36.46
N ALA A 214 12.36 -18.44 -36.90
CA ALA A 214 12.64 -18.09 -38.29
C ALA A 214 12.71 -19.37 -39.15
N ALA A 215 12.34 -19.25 -40.42
CA ALA A 215 12.45 -20.34 -41.38
C ALA A 215 13.92 -20.74 -41.58
N ALA A 216 14.19 -22.05 -41.49
CA ALA A 216 15.48 -22.68 -41.72
C ALA A 216 15.76 -23.02 -43.20
N GLY A 217 14.77 -22.85 -44.10
CA GLY A 217 14.92 -23.08 -45.53
C GLY A 217 13.69 -22.70 -46.35
N VAL A 218 13.74 -22.93 -47.66
CA VAL A 218 12.66 -22.55 -48.59
C VAL A 218 11.34 -23.32 -48.39
N CYS A 219 11.42 -24.48 -47.73
CA CYS A 219 10.27 -25.30 -47.38
C CYS A 219 9.90 -25.21 -45.90
N ASP A 220 10.57 -24.35 -45.14
CA ASP A 220 10.24 -24.08 -43.75
C ASP A 220 9.38 -22.82 -43.65
N LEU A 221 8.32 -22.86 -42.84
CA LEU A 221 7.51 -21.68 -42.58
C LEU A 221 8.12 -20.89 -41.42
N VAL A 222 7.71 -19.63 -41.31
CA VAL A 222 8.05 -18.78 -40.17
C VAL A 222 6.93 -18.90 -39.15
N GLU A 223 7.24 -19.35 -37.93
CA GLU A 223 6.27 -19.33 -36.85
C GLU A 223 6.25 -17.97 -36.16
N THR A 224 5.03 -17.53 -35.89
CA THR A 224 4.76 -16.27 -35.20
C THR A 224 3.93 -16.52 -33.96
N CYS A 225 4.17 -15.72 -32.92
CA CYS A 225 3.36 -15.74 -31.71
C CYS A 225 1.90 -15.47 -32.08
N THR A 226 0.98 -16.16 -31.40
CA THR A 226 -0.46 -16.01 -31.64
C THR A 226 -1.06 -14.79 -30.93
N GLY A 227 -0.32 -14.18 -30.00
CA GLY A 227 -0.83 -13.17 -29.08
C GLY A 227 -1.68 -13.74 -27.94
N SER A 228 -1.70 -15.07 -27.77
CA SER A 228 -2.55 -15.77 -26.80
C SER A 228 -1.91 -17.03 -26.19
N SER A 229 -0.65 -17.32 -26.52
CA SER A 229 0.08 -18.50 -26.08
C SER A 229 1.50 -18.11 -25.70
N ALA A 230 1.97 -18.63 -24.56
CA ALA A 230 3.34 -18.45 -24.10
C ALA A 230 4.37 -19.15 -25.00
N SER A 231 3.96 -20.23 -25.68
CA SER A 231 4.83 -21.02 -26.56
C SER A 231 4.67 -20.60 -28.01
N CYS A 232 5.78 -20.63 -28.75
CA CYS A 232 5.78 -20.55 -30.21
C CYS A 232 5.00 -21.74 -30.79
N PRO A 233 4.22 -21.56 -31.87
CA PRO A 233 3.55 -22.67 -32.55
C PRO A 233 4.52 -23.80 -32.95
N ALA A 234 3.95 -24.97 -33.20
CA ALA A 234 4.71 -26.09 -33.73
C ALA A 234 5.35 -25.72 -35.07
N ASP A 235 6.56 -26.21 -35.27
CA ASP A 235 7.36 -26.02 -36.47
C ASP A 235 6.61 -26.55 -37.70
N ALA A 236 6.25 -25.66 -38.63
CA ALA A 236 5.38 -25.95 -39.74
C ALA A 236 6.16 -25.91 -41.06
N LYS A 237 6.00 -26.96 -41.88
CA LYS A 237 6.64 -27.03 -43.18
C LYS A 237 5.66 -26.70 -44.29
N SER A 238 6.17 -26.08 -45.34
CA SER A 238 5.41 -25.73 -46.53
C SER A 238 5.08 -26.98 -47.36
N THR A 239 4.05 -26.88 -48.18
CA THR A 239 3.75 -27.86 -49.24
C THR A 239 3.69 -27.20 -50.63
N VAL A 240 4.18 -25.96 -50.73
CA VAL A 240 4.15 -25.19 -51.98
C VAL A 240 5.29 -25.61 -52.90
N VAL A 241 5.14 -25.30 -54.19
CA VAL A 241 6.21 -25.47 -55.18
C VAL A 241 7.39 -24.58 -54.79
N CYS A 242 8.52 -25.21 -54.51
CA CYS A 242 9.77 -24.54 -54.10
C CYS A 242 10.73 -24.36 -55.28
N ARG A 243 10.58 -25.15 -56.35
CA ARG A 243 11.28 -24.94 -57.61
C ARG A 243 10.34 -25.20 -58.78
N LEU A 244 10.26 -24.25 -59.70
CA LEU A 244 9.48 -24.38 -60.93
C LEU A 244 10.25 -25.20 -61.96
N ALA A 245 9.53 -25.91 -62.82
CA ALA A 245 10.12 -26.60 -63.96
C ALA A 245 10.79 -25.60 -64.92
N ALA A 246 12.07 -25.83 -65.23
CA ALA A 246 12.91 -25.03 -66.12
C ALA A 246 12.80 -25.44 -67.60
N GLY A 247 12.10 -26.53 -67.92
CA GLY A 247 11.89 -27.01 -69.29
C GLY A 247 10.83 -28.10 -69.38
N ILE A 248 10.51 -28.53 -70.62
CA ILE A 248 9.45 -29.52 -70.86
C ILE A 248 9.75 -30.92 -70.31
N CYS A 249 11.02 -31.22 -70.06
CA CYS A 249 11.47 -32.46 -69.45
C CYS A 249 11.85 -32.31 -67.97
N ASP A 250 11.51 -31.17 -67.36
CA ASP A 250 11.76 -30.88 -65.97
C ASP A 250 10.47 -30.95 -65.15
N VAL A 251 10.55 -31.43 -63.91
CA VAL A 251 9.39 -31.56 -63.01
C VAL A 251 9.54 -30.55 -61.89
N ALA A 252 8.54 -29.70 -61.66
CA ALA A 252 8.54 -28.80 -60.53
C ALA A 252 8.51 -29.57 -59.20
N GLU A 253 9.33 -29.18 -58.22
CA GLU A 253 9.36 -29.75 -56.88
C GLU A 253 8.51 -28.93 -55.93
N SER A 254 7.72 -29.66 -55.16
CA SER A 254 6.98 -29.14 -54.04
C SER A 254 7.61 -29.61 -52.74
N CYS A 255 7.57 -28.75 -51.75
CA CYS A 255 7.87 -29.12 -50.38
C CYS A 255 6.97 -30.28 -49.93
N ASP A 256 7.51 -31.20 -49.13
CA ASP A 256 6.85 -32.43 -48.71
C ASP A 256 6.07 -32.30 -47.39
N GLY A 257 6.10 -31.11 -46.77
CA GLY A 257 5.54 -30.88 -45.45
C GLY A 257 6.36 -31.49 -44.31
N ILE A 258 7.60 -31.91 -44.55
CA ILE A 258 8.48 -32.55 -43.56
C ILE A 258 9.84 -31.86 -43.45
N GLY A 259 10.49 -31.56 -44.57
CA GLY A 259 11.84 -30.98 -44.60
C GLY A 259 11.90 -29.46 -44.79
N ASP A 260 12.98 -28.84 -44.33
CA ASP A 260 13.24 -27.39 -44.49
C ASP A 260 13.66 -27.01 -45.92
N SER A 261 14.16 -27.99 -46.67
CA SER A 261 14.73 -27.81 -48.01
C SER A 261 13.81 -28.36 -49.09
N CYS A 262 13.89 -27.75 -50.27
CA CYS A 262 13.23 -28.28 -51.46
C CYS A 262 13.78 -29.68 -51.80
N PRO A 263 12.93 -30.63 -52.23
CA PRO A 263 13.42 -31.92 -52.73
C PRO A 263 14.45 -31.77 -53.85
N ALA A 264 15.23 -32.82 -54.06
CA ALA A 264 16.23 -32.84 -55.13
C ALA A 264 15.56 -32.72 -56.51
N ASP A 265 16.28 -32.07 -57.44
CA ASP A 265 15.86 -31.84 -58.82
C ASP A 265 15.43 -33.14 -59.53
N ALA A 266 14.19 -33.17 -60.01
CA ALA A 266 13.56 -34.31 -60.64
C ALA A 266 13.22 -34.02 -62.10
N PHE A 267 13.60 -34.95 -62.99
CA PHE A 267 13.30 -34.87 -64.41
C PHE A 267 12.09 -35.73 -64.77
N ALA A 268 11.40 -35.37 -65.85
CA ALA A 268 10.35 -36.20 -66.43
C ALA A 268 10.92 -37.60 -66.76
N PRO A 269 10.17 -38.69 -66.50
CA PRO A 269 10.65 -40.04 -66.73
C PRO A 269 11.28 -40.24 -68.11
N GLY A 270 12.33 -41.05 -68.18
CA GLY A 270 12.91 -41.46 -69.46
C GLY A 270 11.84 -42.08 -70.36
N GLY A 271 11.66 -41.54 -71.57
CA GLY A 271 10.57 -41.96 -72.47
C GLY A 271 9.32 -41.08 -72.47
N THR A 272 9.22 -40.06 -71.61
CA THR A 272 8.12 -39.07 -71.67
C THR A 272 8.20 -38.27 -72.96
N LEU A 273 7.09 -38.21 -73.72
CA LEU A 273 7.04 -37.52 -75.01
C LEU A 273 7.30 -36.02 -74.86
N CYS A 274 8.43 -35.64 -75.44
CA CYS A 274 9.00 -34.33 -75.65
C CYS A 274 8.38 -33.36 -76.63
N ARG A 275 8.36 -33.90 -77.85
CA ARG A 275 8.09 -33.26 -79.12
C ARG A 275 7.46 -34.36 -79.96
N ALA A 276 6.24 -34.11 -80.40
CA ALA A 276 5.55 -34.99 -81.31
C ALA A 276 6.14 -34.86 -82.73
N THR A 277 5.97 -35.90 -83.53
CA THR A 277 6.39 -35.91 -84.94
C THR A 277 5.69 -34.81 -85.75
N ALA A 278 6.45 -34.04 -86.51
CA ALA A 278 6.04 -33.01 -87.46
C ALA A 278 6.10 -33.50 -88.93
N GLY A 279 5.67 -34.74 -89.19
CA GLY A 279 5.56 -35.32 -90.53
C GLY A 279 6.15 -36.72 -90.66
N VAL A 280 6.07 -37.30 -91.86
CA VAL A 280 6.47 -38.69 -92.14
C VAL A 280 7.99 -38.94 -92.04
N CYS A 281 8.80 -37.88 -92.10
CA CYS A 281 10.25 -37.95 -91.97
C CYS A 281 10.75 -37.45 -90.59
N ASP A 282 9.85 -37.31 -89.62
CA ASP A 282 10.15 -36.78 -88.29
C ASP A 282 10.07 -37.88 -87.23
N VAL A 283 11.01 -37.91 -86.30
CA VAL A 283 10.98 -38.83 -85.15
C VAL A 283 10.48 -38.05 -83.93
N ALA A 284 9.71 -38.70 -83.07
CA ALA A 284 9.32 -38.10 -81.80
C ALA A 284 10.50 -38.15 -80.83
N GLU A 285 10.81 -37.04 -80.15
CA GLU A 285 11.79 -37.04 -79.08
C GLU A 285 11.14 -37.28 -77.72
N ASN A 286 11.85 -38.02 -76.88
CA ASN A 286 11.45 -38.29 -75.51
C ASN A 286 12.49 -37.76 -74.53
N CYS A 287 12.04 -37.37 -73.36
CA CYS A 287 12.91 -36.97 -72.26
C CYS A 287 13.89 -38.11 -71.91
N THR A 288 15.11 -37.74 -71.53
CA THR A 288 16.16 -38.70 -71.17
C THR A 288 16.06 -39.18 -69.72
N GLY A 289 15.24 -38.53 -68.89
CA GLY A 289 15.24 -38.70 -67.44
C GLY A 289 16.38 -37.98 -66.72
N SER A 290 17.13 -37.12 -67.41
CA SER A 290 18.36 -36.48 -66.87
C SER A 290 18.62 -35.06 -67.40
N SER A 291 17.68 -34.46 -68.15
CA SER A 291 17.84 -33.17 -68.81
C SER A 291 16.53 -32.41 -68.74
N VAL A 292 16.60 -31.10 -68.46
CA VAL A 292 15.44 -30.19 -68.47
C VAL A 292 14.85 -29.99 -69.87
N ASN A 293 15.69 -30.16 -70.90
CA ASN A 293 15.33 -29.91 -72.29
C ASN A 293 15.08 -31.22 -73.03
N CYS A 294 14.18 -31.13 -74.01
CA CYS A 294 13.99 -32.20 -74.98
C CYS A 294 15.24 -32.40 -75.84
N PRO A 295 15.60 -33.64 -76.22
CA PRO A 295 16.67 -33.90 -77.17
C PRO A 295 16.52 -33.11 -78.48
N ALA A 296 17.63 -32.97 -79.20
CA ALA A 296 17.63 -32.34 -80.51
C ALA A 296 16.74 -33.11 -81.49
N ASP A 297 16.05 -32.36 -82.35
CA ASP A 297 15.12 -32.86 -83.37
C ASP A 297 15.82 -33.87 -84.31
N ALA A 298 15.32 -35.10 -84.30
CA ALA A 298 15.85 -36.22 -85.06
C ALA A 298 14.95 -36.52 -86.27
N LYS A 299 15.56 -36.60 -87.46
CA LYS A 299 14.85 -37.00 -88.69
C LYS A 299 14.96 -38.49 -88.96
N SER A 300 13.89 -39.07 -89.51
CA SER A 300 13.90 -40.45 -89.96
C SER A 300 14.95 -40.63 -91.06
N THR A 301 15.84 -41.60 -90.90
CA THR A 301 16.82 -42.02 -91.93
C THR A 301 16.29 -43.18 -92.78
N ALA A 302 15.03 -43.59 -92.57
CA ALA A 302 14.40 -44.62 -93.38
C ALA A 302 14.02 -44.03 -94.75
N VAL A 303 14.57 -44.61 -95.81
CA VAL A 303 14.22 -44.34 -97.22
C VAL A 303 13.06 -45.24 -97.62
#